data_AF-A0A8C8SRM2-F1
#
_entry.id   AF-A0A8C8SRM2-F1
#
_cell.length_a   1.000
_cell.length_b   1.000
_cell.length_c   1.000
_cell.angle_alpha   90.00
_cell.angle_beta   90.00
_cell.angle_gamma   90.00
#
_symmetry.space_group_name_H-M   'P 1'
#
loop_
_entity.id
_entity.type
_entity.pdbx_description
1 polymer ?
#
loop_
_entity_poly.entity_id
_entity_poly.type
_entity_poly.pdbx_seq_one_letter_code
_entity_poly.pdbx_strand_id
1 'polypeptide(L)'
;MGFFQRCVARSLLQGQRGLCSSAPGPERPRPLGPGSGRPYSAGIPGIQERTLVAVKPDGVQRRLIGDVIKRFERRGFKLVGMKLLKANEGILAEHYHELRRKPFYPALIHYMTSGPVVAMVWEGYNVVKTSRTMVGDTDSAEAKPGTIRGDFSIHISRNIVHASDSVETAQREINLWFHSSELVDWDCCDYCNTYQL
;
A
#
# COMPACT_ATOMS: atom_id res chain seq x y z
N MET A 1 -55.29 -2.76 -6.93
CA MET A 1 -54.10 -3.48 -7.42
C MET A 1 -53.14 -3.62 -6.26
N GLY A 2 -53.15 -4.77 -5.60
CA GLY A 2 -52.31 -5.04 -4.44
C GLY A 2 -51.92 -6.51 -4.38
N PHE A 3 -50.78 -6.76 -3.74
CA PHE A 3 -50.31 -8.01 -3.13
C PHE A 3 -50.11 -9.24 -4.03
N PHE A 4 -48.89 -9.78 -4.09
CA PHE A 4 -48.52 -10.92 -3.22
C PHE A 4 -47.06 -11.35 -3.43
N GLN A 5 -46.42 -11.57 -2.30
CA GLN A 5 -45.06 -12.08 -2.09
C GLN A 5 -45.16 -13.57 -1.71
N ARG A 6 -44.12 -14.34 -2.05
CA ARG A 6 -43.69 -15.63 -1.46
C ARG A 6 -44.50 -16.90 -1.79
N CYS A 7 -43.77 -17.96 -2.16
CA CYS A 7 -44.02 -19.28 -1.58
C CYS A 7 -42.73 -20.13 -1.54
N VAL A 8 -42.44 -20.63 -0.35
CA VAL A 8 -41.33 -21.50 0.04
C VAL A 8 -41.87 -22.92 0.21
N ALA A 9 -41.10 -23.90 -0.27
CA ALA A 9 -40.98 -25.31 0.14
C ALA A 9 -42.22 -26.22 0.37
N ARG A 10 -42.26 -27.32 -0.40
CA ARG A 10 -42.56 -28.73 -0.01
C ARG A 10 -42.48 -29.56 -1.31
N SER A 11 -41.79 -30.69 -1.39
CA SER A 11 -42.23 -31.94 -0.79
C SER A 11 -41.11 -33.00 -0.85
N LEU A 12 -40.98 -33.74 0.25
CA LEU A 12 -40.17 -34.94 0.39
C LEU A 12 -41.07 -36.16 0.17
N LEU A 13 -40.45 -37.22 -0.39
CA LEU A 13 -40.85 -38.64 -0.36
C LEU A 13 -41.94 -39.11 -1.33
N GLN A 14 -41.49 -39.74 -2.42
CA GLN A 14 -41.98 -41.05 -2.86
C GLN A 14 -40.87 -41.76 -3.65
N GLY A 15 -40.46 -42.94 -3.17
CA GLY A 15 -39.45 -43.77 -3.81
C GLY A 15 -40.05 -44.72 -4.84
N GLN A 16 -39.31 -44.98 -5.91
CA GLN A 16 -39.44 -46.20 -6.71
C GLN A 16 -38.07 -46.59 -7.26
N ARG A 17 -37.76 -47.89 -7.11
CA ARG A 17 -36.57 -48.56 -7.61
C ARG A 17 -36.65 -48.70 -9.13
N GLY A 18 -35.56 -48.39 -9.82
CA GLY A 18 -35.36 -48.72 -11.23
C GLY A 18 -33.86 -48.92 -11.49
N LEU A 19 -33.49 -50.13 -11.86
CA LEU A 19 -32.15 -50.50 -12.28
C LEU A 19 -31.82 -49.84 -13.62
N CYS A 20 -30.76 -49.03 -13.67
CA CYS A 20 -30.05 -48.69 -14.90
C CYS A 20 -28.56 -48.65 -14.62
N SER A 21 -27.84 -49.54 -15.29
CA SER A 21 -26.38 -49.54 -15.43
C SER A 21 -25.95 -48.29 -16.19
N SER A 22 -25.05 -47.47 -15.62
CA SER A 22 -24.46 -46.33 -16.30
C SER A 22 -22.96 -46.22 -15.97
N ALA A 23 -22.18 -46.10 -17.04
CA ALA A 23 -20.72 -46.01 -17.13
C ALA A 23 -20.03 -45.04 -16.13
N PRO A 24 -18.73 -45.21 -15.86
CA PRO A 24 -18.01 -44.33 -14.94
C PRO A 24 -17.90 -42.92 -15.54
N GLY A 25 -18.45 -41.94 -14.82
CA GLY A 25 -18.27 -40.52 -15.14
C GLY A 25 -16.82 -40.06 -14.91
N PRO A 26 -16.42 -38.90 -15.44
CA PRO A 26 -15.07 -38.38 -15.28
C PRO A 26 -14.79 -38.14 -13.80
N GLU A 27 -13.69 -38.72 -13.29
CA GLU A 27 -13.26 -38.54 -11.91
C GLU A 27 -13.12 -37.05 -11.60
N ARG A 28 -13.73 -36.59 -10.50
CA ARG A 28 -13.41 -35.27 -9.95
C ARG A 28 -11.92 -35.26 -9.56
N PRO A 29 -11.16 -34.22 -9.91
CA PRO A 29 -9.78 -34.13 -9.44
C PRO A 29 -9.77 -34.17 -7.92
N ARG A 30 -8.91 -35.02 -7.34
CA ARG A 30 -8.70 -35.09 -5.89
C ARG A 30 -8.18 -33.73 -5.40
N PRO A 31 -8.51 -33.30 -4.17
CA PRO A 31 -7.89 -32.13 -3.59
C PRO A 31 -6.37 -32.36 -3.55
N LEU A 32 -5.60 -31.46 -4.16
CA LEU A 32 -4.15 -31.46 -4.02
C LEU A 32 -3.85 -31.32 -2.53
N GLY A 33 -3.06 -32.26 -1.98
CA GLY A 33 -2.55 -32.17 -0.62
C GLY A 33 -1.69 -30.91 -0.43
N PRO A 34 -1.29 -30.59 0.82
CA PRO A 34 -0.48 -29.41 1.11
C PRO A 34 0.94 -29.63 0.59
N GLY A 35 1.13 -29.46 -0.71
CA GLY A 35 2.43 -29.41 -1.36
C GLY A 35 2.98 -28.01 -1.23
N SER A 36 4.12 -27.89 -0.57
CA SER A 36 5.07 -26.78 -0.57
C SER A 36 4.84 -25.75 -1.69
N GLY A 37 4.07 -24.71 -1.39
CA GLY A 37 3.89 -23.58 -2.31
C GLY A 37 5.23 -22.89 -2.49
N ARG A 38 5.78 -22.92 -3.70
CA ARG A 38 6.75 -21.88 -4.08
C ARG A 38 6.03 -20.54 -3.93
N PRO A 39 6.64 -19.52 -3.29
CA PRO A 39 5.98 -18.22 -3.21
C PRO A 39 5.73 -17.73 -4.64
N TYR A 40 4.48 -17.33 -4.92
CA TYR A 40 4.05 -16.79 -6.22
C TYR A 40 4.90 -15.57 -6.67
N SER A 41 5.74 -15.03 -5.79
CA SER A 41 6.62 -13.88 -6.00
C SER A 41 7.93 -14.16 -6.73
N ALA A 42 8.31 -15.42 -6.96
CA ALA A 42 9.66 -15.77 -7.41
C ALA A 42 10.00 -15.42 -8.88
N GLY A 43 9.05 -14.90 -9.68
CA GLY A 43 9.21 -14.75 -11.13
C GLY A 43 9.42 -13.32 -11.68
N ILE A 44 9.02 -12.27 -10.96
CA ILE A 44 9.01 -10.89 -11.49
C ILE A 44 10.06 -10.04 -10.77
N PRO A 45 11.16 -9.65 -11.44
CA PRO A 45 12.14 -8.73 -10.88
C PRO A 45 11.48 -7.41 -10.44
N GLY A 46 11.85 -6.91 -9.26
CA GLY A 46 11.39 -5.62 -8.74
C GLY A 46 10.07 -5.66 -7.97
N ILE A 47 9.41 -6.82 -7.84
CA ILE A 47 8.16 -6.91 -7.08
C ILE A 47 8.33 -6.71 -5.56
N GLN A 48 9.55 -6.93 -5.07
CA GLN A 48 9.95 -6.71 -3.69
C GLN A 48 10.60 -5.32 -3.48
N GLU A 49 10.60 -4.44 -4.50
CA GLU A 49 11.08 -3.07 -4.34
C GLU A 49 10.26 -2.38 -3.25
N ARG A 50 10.93 -1.62 -2.38
CA ARG A 50 10.30 -0.90 -1.26
C ARG A 50 10.62 0.59 -1.34
N THR A 51 9.69 1.41 -0.86
CA THR A 51 9.86 2.86 -0.72
C THR A 51 9.41 3.34 0.64
N LEU A 52 10.04 4.41 1.15
CA LEU A 52 9.55 5.13 2.32
C LEU A 52 8.58 6.23 1.85
N VAL A 53 7.39 6.23 2.45
CA VAL A 53 6.40 7.32 2.31
C VAL A 53 6.09 7.84 3.70
N ALA A 54 6.11 9.16 3.89
CA ALA A 54 5.76 9.75 5.17
C ALA A 54 4.71 10.85 5.03
N VAL A 55 3.61 10.75 5.77
CA VAL A 55 2.67 11.85 5.94
C VAL A 55 3.28 12.82 6.94
N LYS A 56 3.50 14.06 6.48
CA LYS A 56 4.11 15.16 7.24
C LYS A 56 3.13 15.73 8.26
N PRO A 57 3.58 16.59 9.19
CA PRO A 57 2.73 17.08 10.27
C PRO A 57 1.46 17.78 9.79
N ASP A 58 1.52 18.54 8.70
CA ASP A 58 0.35 19.18 8.08
C ASP A 58 -0.69 18.16 7.57
N GLY A 59 -0.25 17.08 6.95
CA GLY A 59 -1.12 16.00 6.48
C GLY A 59 -1.84 15.29 7.63
N VAL A 60 -1.14 15.08 8.74
CA VAL A 60 -1.74 14.51 9.96
C VAL A 60 -2.75 15.47 10.57
N GLN A 61 -2.39 16.74 10.76
CA GLN A 61 -3.28 17.76 11.34
C GLN A 61 -4.54 17.98 10.50
N ARG A 62 -4.43 17.84 9.18
CA ARG A 62 -5.56 17.96 8.24
C ARG A 62 -6.35 16.67 8.04
N ARG A 63 -6.03 15.61 8.80
CA ARG A 63 -6.72 14.29 8.77
C ARG A 63 -6.64 13.59 7.40
N LEU A 64 -5.55 13.79 6.66
CA LEU A 64 -5.34 13.26 5.31
C LEU A 64 -4.59 11.91 5.29
N ILE A 65 -4.33 11.31 6.45
CA ILE A 65 -3.62 10.01 6.53
C ILE A 65 -4.34 8.94 5.71
N GLY A 66 -5.66 8.82 5.89
CA GLY A 66 -6.47 7.85 5.17
C GLY A 66 -6.50 8.10 3.67
N ASP A 67 -6.54 9.37 3.24
CA ASP A 67 -6.48 9.72 1.81
C ASP A 67 -5.17 9.31 1.17
N VAL A 68 -4.03 9.53 1.86
CA VAL A 68 -2.72 9.08 1.37
C VAL A 68 -2.68 7.56 1.27
N ILE A 69 -2.97 6.83 2.36
CA ILE A 69 -2.97 5.35 2.38
C ILE A 69 -3.83 4.80 1.24
N LYS A 70 -5.04 5.32 1.09
CA LYS A 70 -5.99 4.91 0.06
C LYS A 70 -5.44 5.02 -1.37
N ARG A 71 -4.58 6.00 -1.68
CA ARG A 71 -3.95 6.10 -3.02
C ARG A 71 -3.02 4.92 -3.29
N PHE A 72 -2.27 4.47 -2.29
CA PHE A 72 -1.31 3.38 -2.41
C PHE A 72 -2.00 2.02 -2.38
N GLU A 73 -2.96 1.81 -1.48
CA GLU A 73 -3.75 0.57 -1.42
C GLU A 73 -4.52 0.34 -2.73
N ARG A 74 -5.23 1.37 -3.23
CA ARG A 74 -5.98 1.25 -4.49
C ARG A 74 -5.09 1.05 -5.71
N ARG A 75 -3.79 1.38 -5.61
CA ARG A 75 -2.82 1.09 -6.66
C ARG A 75 -2.39 -0.37 -6.66
N GLY A 76 -2.60 -1.09 -5.56
CA GLY A 76 -2.17 -2.48 -5.37
C GLY A 76 -0.80 -2.62 -4.71
N PHE A 77 -0.26 -1.57 -4.08
CA PHE A 77 0.98 -1.69 -3.32
C PHE A 77 0.72 -2.34 -1.96
N LYS A 78 1.70 -3.13 -1.50
CA LYS A 78 1.64 -3.84 -0.22
C LYS A 78 2.19 -2.97 0.89
N LEU A 79 1.41 -2.71 1.94
CA LEU A 79 1.89 -2.04 3.14
C LEU A 79 2.64 -3.04 4.03
N VAL A 80 3.94 -2.80 4.27
CA VAL A 80 4.80 -3.72 5.05
C VAL A 80 5.31 -3.11 6.35
N GLY A 81 5.09 -1.81 6.59
CA GLY A 81 5.40 -1.15 7.84
C GLY A 81 4.66 0.17 7.97
N MET A 82 4.18 0.50 9.16
CA MET A 82 3.51 1.76 9.44
C MET A 82 3.67 2.14 10.91
N LYS A 83 4.00 3.40 11.20
CA LYS A 83 3.97 3.95 12.56
C LYS A 83 3.67 5.45 12.60
N LEU A 84 2.88 5.84 13.59
CA LEU A 84 2.64 7.24 13.98
C LEU A 84 3.63 7.60 15.09
N LEU A 85 4.46 8.62 14.88
CA LEU A 85 5.45 9.06 15.86
C LEU A 85 5.69 10.56 15.79
N LYS A 86 6.31 11.11 16.83
CA LYS A 86 6.97 12.42 16.75
C LYS A 86 8.45 12.18 16.47
N ALA A 87 8.92 12.59 15.29
CA ALA A 87 10.32 12.44 14.92
C ALA A 87 11.19 13.43 15.72
N ASN A 88 12.30 12.94 16.28
CA ASN A 88 13.26 13.81 16.96
C ASN A 88 14.17 14.52 15.93
N GLU A 89 14.91 15.53 16.37
CA GLU A 89 15.80 16.28 15.47
C GLU A 89 16.93 15.40 14.89
N GLY A 90 17.42 14.42 15.63
CA GLY A 90 18.49 13.53 15.19
C GLY A 90 18.12 12.72 13.95
N ILE A 91 16.99 12.02 13.98
CA ILE A 91 16.53 11.23 12.83
C ILE A 91 16.21 12.13 11.63
N LEU A 92 15.64 13.31 11.86
CA LEU A 92 15.34 14.28 10.79
C LEU A 92 16.62 14.87 10.18
N ALA A 93 17.66 15.10 10.98
CA ALA A 93 18.92 15.60 10.51
C ALA A 93 19.66 14.59 9.63
N GLU A 94 19.55 13.30 9.93
CA GLU A 94 20.08 12.22 9.08
C GLU A 94 19.21 12.00 7.83
N HIS A 95 17.89 12.11 7.97
CA HIS A 95 16.98 12.00 6.84
C HIS A 95 17.26 13.09 5.79
N TYR A 96 17.37 14.35 6.23
CA TYR A 96 17.63 15.52 5.38
C TYR A 96 19.12 15.92 5.29
N HIS A 97 20.05 14.99 5.48
CA HIS A 97 21.49 15.30 5.54
C HIS A 97 22.01 16.06 4.31
N GLU A 98 21.52 15.76 3.11
CA GLU A 98 21.87 16.44 1.86
C GLU A 98 21.40 17.91 1.81
N LEU A 99 20.37 18.24 2.58
CA LEU A 99 19.77 19.57 2.61
C LEU A 99 20.38 20.47 3.70
N ARG A 100 21.29 19.96 4.54
CA ARG A 100 21.86 20.69 5.69
C ARG A 100 22.44 22.06 5.35
N ARG A 101 22.97 22.24 4.14
CA ARG A 101 23.57 23.51 3.67
C ARG A 101 22.58 24.45 2.98
N LYS A 102 21.31 24.05 2.84
CA LYS A 102 20.29 24.87 2.18
C LYS A 102 19.73 25.91 3.17
N PRO A 103 19.43 27.14 2.72
CA PRO A 103 18.98 28.22 3.60
C PRO A 103 17.64 27.91 4.30
N PHE A 104 16.80 27.07 3.70
CA PHE A 104 15.51 26.65 4.26
C PHE A 104 15.60 25.49 5.26
N TYR A 105 16.77 24.89 5.46
CA TYR A 105 16.93 23.69 6.31
C TYR A 105 16.46 23.90 7.77
N PRO A 106 16.78 25.01 8.46
CA PRO A 106 16.28 25.23 9.82
C PRO A 106 14.75 25.25 9.89
N ALA A 107 14.10 25.89 8.91
CA ALA A 107 12.65 25.93 8.81
C ALA A 107 12.04 24.54 8.50
N LEU A 108 12.73 23.73 7.69
CA LEU A 108 12.33 22.35 7.40
C LEU A 108 12.38 21.46 8.65
N ILE A 109 13.45 21.52 9.44
CA ILE A 109 13.57 20.76 10.68
C ILE A 109 12.50 21.19 11.68
N HIS A 110 12.35 22.49 11.91
CA HIS A 110 11.30 23.03 12.80
C HIS A 110 9.90 22.60 12.36
N TYR A 111 9.63 22.62 11.06
CA TYR A 111 8.37 22.16 10.51
C TYR A 111 8.14 20.66 10.79
N MET A 112 9.14 19.81 10.52
CA MET A 112 8.99 18.37 10.70
C MET A 112 8.93 17.94 12.18
N THR A 113 9.46 18.74 13.11
CA THR A 113 9.32 18.51 14.56
C THR A 113 8.05 19.12 15.16
N SER A 114 7.31 19.95 14.42
CA SER A 114 6.11 20.66 14.92
C SER A 114 4.93 19.75 15.27
N GLY A 115 4.94 18.50 14.82
CA GLY A 115 3.84 17.57 15.06
C GLY A 115 4.19 16.12 14.72
N PRO A 116 3.22 15.22 14.87
CA PRO A 116 3.43 13.82 14.54
C PRO A 116 3.50 13.61 13.02
N VAL A 117 4.21 12.55 12.63
CA VAL A 117 4.31 12.04 11.26
C VAL A 117 3.84 10.60 11.22
N VAL A 118 3.30 10.17 10.07
CA VAL A 118 3.04 8.75 9.80
C VAL A 118 4.06 8.26 8.78
N ALA A 119 5.02 7.48 9.23
CA ALA A 119 5.99 6.82 8.35
C ALA A 119 5.41 5.47 7.90
N MET A 120 5.57 5.15 6.61
CA MET A 120 5.07 3.93 5.98
C MET A 120 6.12 3.36 5.03
N VAL A 121 6.15 2.03 4.93
CA VAL A 121 6.93 1.32 3.92
C VAL A 121 5.98 0.58 2.99
N TRP A 122 6.04 0.93 1.71
CA TRP A 122 5.24 0.31 0.65
C TRP A 122 6.13 -0.56 -0.23
N GLU A 123 5.64 -1.74 -0.59
CA GLU A 123 6.31 -2.73 -1.43
C GLU A 123 5.53 -2.97 -2.72
N GLY A 124 6.26 -3.12 -3.84
CA GLY A 124 5.69 -3.54 -5.12
C GLY A 124 6.55 -3.15 -6.31
N TYR A 125 6.17 -3.63 -7.49
CA TYR A 125 6.87 -3.33 -8.75
C TYR A 125 6.96 -1.83 -9.06
N ASN A 126 8.18 -1.33 -9.26
CA ASN A 126 8.48 0.10 -9.53
C ASN A 126 7.81 1.05 -8.52
N VAL A 127 7.66 0.63 -7.26
CA VAL A 127 6.96 1.40 -6.25
C VAL A 127 7.62 2.75 -6.00
N VAL A 128 8.96 2.87 -6.02
CA VAL A 128 9.65 4.16 -5.78
C VAL A 128 9.25 5.17 -6.85
N LYS A 129 9.45 4.82 -8.13
CA LYS A 129 9.11 5.68 -9.26
C LYS A 129 7.63 6.02 -9.29
N THR A 130 6.77 5.02 -9.13
CA THR A 130 5.32 5.19 -9.17
C THR A 130 4.82 6.06 -8.03
N SER A 131 5.40 5.92 -6.83
CA SER A 131 5.08 6.73 -5.66
C SER A 131 5.40 8.20 -5.90
N ARG A 132 6.56 8.50 -6.51
CA ARG A 132 6.92 9.88 -6.90
C ARG A 132 5.90 10.48 -7.87
N THR A 133 5.48 9.71 -8.88
CA THR A 133 4.45 10.16 -9.83
C THR A 133 3.10 10.40 -9.15
N MET A 134 2.66 9.49 -8.27
CA MET A 134 1.39 9.63 -7.54
C MET A 134 1.38 10.79 -6.56
N VAL A 135 2.51 11.03 -5.90
CA VAL A 135 2.66 12.14 -4.95
C VAL A 135 2.60 13.49 -5.66
N GLY A 136 3.17 13.60 -6.86
CA GLY A 136 3.25 14.84 -7.63
C GLY A 136 4.48 15.68 -7.31
N ASP A 137 4.65 16.78 -8.03
CA ASP A 137 5.82 17.65 -7.95
C ASP A 137 6.06 18.22 -6.54
N THR A 138 7.31 18.57 -6.23
CA THR A 138 7.67 19.07 -4.88
C THR A 138 6.96 20.38 -4.57
N ASP A 139 6.91 21.28 -5.55
CA ASP A 139 6.04 22.45 -5.47
C ASP A 139 4.61 22.04 -5.82
N SER A 140 3.69 22.34 -4.92
CA SER A 140 2.28 21.97 -5.08
C SER A 140 1.58 22.81 -6.13
N ALA A 141 2.08 24.03 -6.41
CA ALA A 141 1.56 24.86 -7.47
C ALA A 141 1.77 24.24 -8.87
N GLU A 142 2.83 23.43 -9.02
CA GLU A 142 3.18 22.75 -10.27
C GLU A 142 2.62 21.31 -10.33
N ALA A 143 2.14 20.79 -9.19
CA ALA A 143 1.65 19.42 -9.10
C ALA A 143 0.32 19.24 -9.84
N LYS A 144 0.25 18.26 -10.74
CA LYS A 144 -0.93 18.02 -11.57
C LYS A 144 -2.15 17.56 -10.75
N PRO A 145 -3.38 17.94 -11.15
CA PRO A 145 -4.60 17.39 -10.57
C PRO A 145 -4.61 15.84 -10.60
N GLY A 146 -5.11 15.21 -9.55
CA GLY A 146 -5.10 13.76 -9.33
C GLY A 146 -3.86 13.24 -8.59
N THR A 147 -2.80 14.04 -8.48
CA THR A 147 -1.68 13.74 -7.57
C THR A 147 -2.01 14.13 -6.13
N ILE A 148 -1.35 13.53 -5.14
CA ILE A 148 -1.61 13.85 -3.72
C ILE A 148 -1.40 15.35 -3.46
N ARG A 149 -0.32 15.93 -3.99
CA ARG A 149 -0.02 17.35 -3.78
C ARG A 149 -0.93 18.26 -4.59
N GLY A 150 -1.23 17.90 -5.84
CA GLY A 150 -2.15 18.69 -6.67
C GLY A 150 -3.58 18.73 -6.11
N ASP A 151 -4.03 17.65 -5.45
CA ASP A 151 -5.38 17.60 -4.88
C ASP A 151 -5.47 18.25 -3.49
N PHE A 152 -4.38 18.24 -2.71
CA PHE A 152 -4.47 18.54 -1.29
C PHE A 152 -3.55 19.66 -0.79
N SER A 153 -2.51 20.08 -1.50
CA SER A 153 -1.61 21.15 -1.05
C SER A 153 -1.54 22.31 -2.02
N ILE A 154 -1.15 23.48 -1.49
CA ILE A 154 -1.09 24.74 -2.25
C ILE A 154 0.35 25.25 -2.35
N HIS A 155 1.14 25.11 -1.27
CA HIS A 155 2.44 25.73 -1.15
C HIS A 155 3.54 24.70 -0.83
N ILE A 156 4.73 24.87 -1.41
CA ILE A 156 5.88 23.96 -1.27
C ILE A 156 6.26 23.66 0.20
N SER A 157 6.06 24.61 1.12
CA SER A 157 6.37 24.44 2.54
C SER A 157 5.37 23.56 3.31
N ARG A 158 4.21 23.25 2.73
CA ARG A 158 3.11 22.47 3.33
C ARG A 158 2.53 21.52 2.27
N ASN A 159 3.38 20.59 1.83
CA ASN A 159 3.09 19.66 0.74
C ASN A 159 2.77 18.23 1.19
N ILE A 160 2.34 18.05 2.46
CA ILE A 160 1.63 16.88 3.02
C ILE A 160 2.41 15.57 3.13
N VAL A 161 3.21 15.22 2.13
CA VAL A 161 3.75 13.88 1.98
C VAL A 161 5.20 13.92 1.48
N HIS A 162 6.03 13.05 2.02
CA HIS A 162 7.35 12.68 1.53
C HIS A 162 7.28 11.34 0.82
N ALA A 163 8.10 11.17 -0.23
CA ALA A 163 8.36 9.89 -0.86
C ALA A 163 9.80 9.86 -1.37
N SER A 164 10.51 8.76 -1.14
CA SER A 164 11.90 8.54 -1.58
C SER A 164 12.05 8.76 -3.09
N ASP A 165 13.16 9.34 -3.51
CA ASP A 165 13.41 9.75 -4.89
C ASP A 165 14.13 8.72 -5.77
N SER A 166 14.80 7.75 -5.15
CA SER A 166 15.54 6.66 -5.78
C SER A 166 15.46 5.39 -4.92
N VAL A 167 15.82 4.25 -5.51
CA VAL A 167 15.83 2.96 -4.79
C VAL A 167 16.89 2.97 -3.69
N GLU A 168 18.03 3.60 -3.96
CA GLU A 168 19.14 3.76 -3.01
C GLU A 168 18.72 4.63 -1.83
N THR A 169 18.09 5.78 -2.09
CA THR A 169 17.53 6.65 -1.06
C THR A 169 16.46 5.93 -0.25
N ALA A 170 15.56 5.19 -0.92
CA ALA A 170 14.52 4.42 -0.24
C ALA A 170 15.10 3.41 0.74
N GLN A 171 16.12 2.64 0.35
CA GLN A 171 16.75 1.67 1.24
C GLN A 171 17.40 2.33 2.46
N ARG A 172 18.11 3.46 2.25
CA ARG A 172 18.70 4.25 3.33
C ARG A 172 17.64 4.79 4.29
N GLU A 173 16.58 5.36 3.74
CA GLU A 173 15.48 5.94 4.49
C GLU A 173 14.72 4.87 5.29
N ILE A 174 14.40 3.72 4.70
CA ILE A 174 13.75 2.61 5.41
C ILE A 174 14.61 2.17 6.60
N ASN A 175 15.91 1.96 6.40
CA ASN A 175 16.83 1.55 7.47
C ASN A 175 16.98 2.61 8.57
N LEU A 176 16.82 3.89 8.23
CA LEU A 176 16.85 4.98 9.20
C LEU A 176 15.56 5.02 10.05
N TRP A 177 14.40 4.80 9.40
CA TRP A 177 13.09 4.98 10.04
C TRP A 177 12.55 3.71 10.68
N PHE A 178 12.96 2.51 10.27
CA PHE A 178 12.41 1.25 10.73
C PHE A 178 13.51 0.26 11.10
N HIS A 179 13.31 -0.44 12.22
CA HIS A 179 14.01 -1.69 12.50
C HIS A 179 13.42 -2.82 11.64
N SER A 180 14.22 -3.85 11.34
CA SER A 180 13.76 -5.00 10.58
C SER A 180 12.57 -5.72 11.24
N SER A 181 12.48 -5.70 12.57
CA SER A 181 11.36 -6.27 13.33
C SER A 181 10.06 -5.47 13.22
N GLU A 182 10.11 -4.22 12.72
CA GLU A 182 8.92 -3.40 12.47
C GLU A 182 8.35 -3.61 11.06
N LEU A 183 9.03 -4.41 10.22
CA LEU A 183 8.60 -4.75 8.88
C LEU A 183 7.96 -6.13 8.87
N VAL A 184 6.73 -6.22 8.38
CA VAL A 184 5.93 -7.44 8.35
C VAL A 184 5.95 -8.01 6.94
N ASP A 185 6.38 -9.26 6.82
CA ASP A 185 6.26 -10.02 5.59
C ASP A 185 4.93 -10.77 5.56
N TRP A 186 4.21 -10.65 4.45
CA TRP A 186 2.89 -11.26 4.25
C TRP A 186 2.53 -11.33 2.76
N ASP A 187 1.62 -12.24 2.44
CA ASP A 187 1.16 -12.51 1.07
C ASP A 187 -0.14 -11.76 0.74
N CYS A 188 -0.15 -11.02 -0.36
CA CYS A 188 -1.36 -10.42 -0.91
C CYS A 188 -2.22 -11.47 -1.63
N CYS A 189 -3.50 -11.59 -1.26
CA CYS A 189 -4.40 -12.55 -1.89
C CYS A 189 -4.77 -12.20 -3.34
N ASP A 190 -4.56 -10.95 -3.75
CA ASP A 190 -4.86 -10.42 -5.09
C ASP A 190 -3.62 -10.36 -6.00
N TYR A 191 -2.49 -10.93 -5.59
CA TYR A 191 -1.23 -10.89 -6.33
C TYR A 191 -1.37 -11.34 -7.79
N CYS A 192 -2.13 -12.42 -8.04
CA CYS A 192 -2.40 -12.94 -9.39
C CYS A 192 -3.29 -12.02 -10.24
N ASN A 193 -4.02 -11.08 -9.62
CA ASN A 193 -4.87 -10.11 -10.29
C ASN A 193 -4.13 -8.79 -10.57
N THR A 194 -3.12 -8.47 -9.78
CA THR A 194 -2.32 -7.24 -9.90
C THR A 194 -1.07 -7.43 -10.76
N TYR A 195 -0.48 -8.61 -10.75
CA TYR A 195 0.71 -8.95 -11.52
C TYR A 195 0.43 -10.17 -12.40
N GLN A 196 0.67 -10.02 -13.71
CA GLN A 196 0.65 -11.15 -14.63
C GLN A 196 2.03 -11.83 -14.62
N LEU A 197 2.06 -13.09 -14.19
CA LEU A 197 3.24 -13.97 -14.31
C LEU A 197 3.42 -14.43 -15.76
#